data_AF-A0A5S3XWA6-F1
#
_entry.id   AF-A0A5S3XWA6-F1
#
_cell.length_a   1.000
_cell.length_b   1.000
_cell.length_c   1.000
_cell.angle_alpha   90.00
_cell.angle_beta   90.00
_cell.angle_gamma   90.00
#
_symmetry.space_group_name_H-M   'P 1'
#
loop_
_entity.id
_entity.type
_entity.pdbx_description
1 polymer ?
#
loop_
_entity_poly.entity_id
_entity_poly.type
_entity_poly.pdbx_seq_one_letter_code
_entity_poly.pdbx_strand_id
1 'polypeptide(L)' 'MILRYARRLRGYTQAESAATYGIEERTLRRWENREFDPKWNDVISLVEDVYLLNILEVIGKINDDNEHND' A
#
# COMPACT_ATOMS: atom_id res chain seq x y z
N MET A 1 5.78 -4.40 -3.01
CA MET A 1 4.85 -4.59 -1.86
C MET A 1 3.54 -3.86 -2.16
N ILE A 2 2.39 -4.46 -1.83
CA ILE A 2 1.04 -3.96 -2.15
C ILE A 2 0.83 -2.50 -1.73
N LEU A 3 1.14 -2.15 -0.48
CA LEU A 3 0.95 -0.78 0.03
C LEU A 3 1.69 0.28 -0.80
N ARG A 4 2.95 0.01 -1.14
CA ARG A 4 3.76 0.92 -1.97
C ARG A 4 3.17 1.09 -3.37
N TYR A 5 2.70 -0.01 -3.96
CA TYR A 5 2.09 0.02 -5.29
C TYR A 5 0.80 0.84 -5.27
N ALA A 6 -0.14 0.51 -4.37
CA ALA A 6 -1.41 1.21 -4.22
C ALA A 6 -1.21 2.70 -3.92
N ARG A 7 -0.29 3.03 -3.01
CA ARG A 7 0.05 4.42 -2.68
C ARG A 7 0.53 5.20 -3.90
N ARG A 8 1.48 4.63 -4.66
CA ARG A 8 2.02 5.26 -5.88
C ARG A 8 0.95 5.40 -6.97
N LEU A 9 0.08 4.40 -7.12
CA LEU A 9 -1.03 4.43 -8.07
C LEU A 9 -1.98 5.61 -7.79
N ARG A 10 -2.16 5.98 -6.51
CA ARG A 10 -2.97 7.14 -6.11
C ARG A 10 -2.20 8.45 -6.01
N GLY A 11 -0.88 8.43 -6.15
CA GLY A 11 -0.03 9.62 -6.08
C GLY A 11 0.26 10.14 -4.67
N TYR A 12 0.02 9.33 -3.63
CA TYR A 12 0.27 9.73 -2.24
C TYR A 12 1.76 9.61 -1.87
N THR A 13 2.26 10.52 -1.06
CA THR A 13 3.54 10.39 -0.34
C THR A 13 3.38 9.49 0.89
N GLN A 14 4.48 8.96 1.44
CA GLN A 14 4.43 8.19 2.68
C GLN A 14 3.92 9.03 3.86
N ALA A 15 4.27 10.32 3.89
CA ALA A 15 3.84 11.23 4.94
C ALA A 15 2.32 11.46 4.90
N GLU A 16 1.74 11.71 3.72
CA GLU A 16 0.29 11.90 3.56
C GLU A 16 -0.50 10.64 3.94
N SER A 17 -0.07 9.48 3.46
CA SER A 17 -0.67 8.20 3.81
C SER A 17 -0.65 7.93 5.31
N ALA A 18 0.50 8.15 5.95
CA ALA A 18 0.69 7.89 7.37
C ALA A 18 -0.16 8.86 8.22
N ALA A 19 -0.17 10.15 7.86
CA ALA A 19 -0.98 11.16 8.52
C ALA A 19 -2.49 10.87 8.39
N THR A 20 -2.94 10.42 7.21
CA THR A 20 -4.36 10.11 6.96
C THR A 20 -4.79 8.86 7.73
N TYR A 21 -3.94 7.83 7.80
CA TYR A 21 -4.23 6.59 8.50
C TYR A 21 -4.06 6.69 10.03
N GLY A 22 -3.28 7.66 10.52
CA GLY A 22 -3.03 7.86 11.95
C GLY A 22 -1.83 7.08 12.49
N ILE A 23 -0.79 6.89 11.68
CA ILE A 23 0.47 6.24 12.08
C ILE A 23 1.68 7.15 11.79
N GLU A 24 2.83 6.83 12.36
CA GLU A 24 4.09 7.50 12.00
C GLU A 24 4.51 7.14 10.56
N GLU A 25 5.04 8.12 9.80
CA GLU A 25 5.61 7.88 8.45
C GLU A 25 6.68 6.79 8.48
N ARG A 26 7.50 6.75 9.55
CA ARG A 26 8.49 5.69 9.79
C ARG A 26 7.85 4.30 9.80
N THR A 27 6.67 4.14 10.41
CA THR A 27 5.95 2.86 10.47
C THR A 27 5.54 2.42 9.08
N LEU A 28 4.90 3.31 8.30
CA LEU A 28 4.51 3.00 6.93
C LEU A 28 5.73 2.69 6.05
N ARG A 29 6.83 3.44 6.19
CA ARG A 29 8.06 3.19 5.45
C ARG A 29 8.62 1.80 5.72
N ARG A 30 8.67 1.39 7.00
CA ARG A 30 9.11 0.04 7.40
C ARG A 30 8.22 -1.04 6.80
N TRP A 31 6.90 -0.84 6.80
CA TRP A 31 5.95 -1.73 6.13
C TRP A 31 6.28 -1.85 4.65
N GLU A 32 6.39 -0.72 3.94
CA GLU A 32 6.65 -0.73 2.50
C GLU A 32 8.01 -1.32 2.11
N ASN A 33 9.00 -1.27 3.00
CA ASN A 33 10.34 -1.84 2.82
C ASN A 33 10.46 -3.30 3.29
N ARG A 34 9.39 -3.92 3.81
CA ARG A 34 9.42 -5.27 4.42
C ARG A 34 10.34 -5.36 5.65
N GLU A 35 10.54 -4.26 6.37
CA GLU A 35 11.30 -4.23 7.63
C GLU A 35 10.43 -4.60 8.85
N PHE A 36 9.11 -4.56 8.68
CA PHE A 36 8.10 -5.00 9.65
C PHE A 36 6.79 -5.23 8.91
N ASP A 37 6.04 -6.26 9.26
CA ASP A 37 4.78 -6.57 8.56
C ASP A 37 3.58 -5.87 9.21
N PRO A 38 2.75 -5.15 8.43
CA PRO A 38 1.45 -4.67 8.91
C PRO A 38 0.50 -5.83 9.19
N LYS A 39 -0.53 -5.61 10.02
CA LYS A 39 -1.64 -6.57 10.08
C LYS A 39 -2.44 -6.49 8.78
N TRP A 40 -3.14 -7.56 8.45
CA TRP A 40 -3.96 -7.60 7.24
C TRP A 40 -5.02 -6.49 7.19
N ASN A 41 -5.65 -6.17 8.33
CA ASN A 41 -6.61 -5.07 8.42
C ASN A 41 -5.96 -3.71 8.12
N ASP A 42 -4.69 -3.50 8.51
CA ASP A 42 -3.98 -2.25 8.16
C ASP A 42 -3.77 -2.15 6.65
N VAL A 43 -3.51 -3.28 6.00
CA VAL A 43 -3.38 -3.34 4.53
C VAL A 43 -4.71 -3.02 3.86
N ILE A 44 -5.80 -3.64 4.30
CA ILE A 44 -7.14 -3.37 3.77
C ILE A 44 -7.50 -1.90 3.97
N SER A 45 -7.42 -1.36 5.19
CA SER A 45 -7.85 0.01 5.45
C SER A 45 -7.00 1.05 4.72
N LEU A 46 -5.69 0.85 4.59
CA LEU A 46 -4.89 1.75 3.75
C LEU A 46 -5.31 1.69 2.28
N VAL A 47 -5.61 0.52 1.73
CA VAL A 47 -5.96 0.38 0.31
C VAL A 47 -7.39 0.83 0.03
N GLU A 48 -8.36 0.39 0.82
CA GLU A 48 -9.78 0.63 0.57
C GLU A 48 -10.25 1.97 1.16
N ASP A 49 -9.85 2.30 2.38
CA ASP A 49 -10.37 3.50 3.07
C ASP A 49 -9.55 4.75 2.76
N VAL A 50 -8.20 4.64 2.72
CA VAL A 50 -7.32 5.79 2.47
C VAL A 50 -7.08 6.00 0.97
N TYR A 51 -6.75 4.93 0.25
CA TYR A 51 -6.44 5.01 -1.18
C TYR A 51 -7.68 4.88 -2.07
N LEU A 52 -8.84 4.50 -1.54
CA LEU A 52 -10.08 4.34 -2.30
C LEU A 52 -9.89 3.40 -3.52
N LEU A 53 -9.18 2.31 -3.31
CA LEU A 53 -8.91 1.26 -4.29
C LEU A 53 -9.53 -0.06 -3.84
N ASN A 54 -9.91 -0.91 -4.78
CA ASN A 54 -10.31 -2.28 -4.47
C ASN A 54 -9.07 -3.17 -4.27
N ILE A 55 -8.97 -3.86 -3.13
CA ILE A 55 -7.79 -4.68 -2.81
C ILE A 55 -7.56 -5.82 -3.81
N LEU A 56 -8.64 -6.45 -4.31
CA LEU A 56 -8.52 -7.57 -5.25
C LEU A 56 -8.04 -7.10 -6.63
N GLU A 57 -8.51 -5.94 -7.10
CA GLU A 57 -8.02 -5.35 -8.34
C GLU A 57 -6.54 -4.95 -8.26
N VAL A 58 -6.11 -4.43 -7.11
CA VAL A 58 -4.69 -4.09 -6.87
C VAL A 58 -3.82 -5.34 -6.91
N ILE A 59 -4.26 -6.43 -6.28
CA ILE A 59 -3.54 -7.71 -6.32
C ILE A 59 -3.46 -8.26 -7.74
N GLY A 60 -4.58 -8.24 -8.48
CA GLY A 60 -4.63 -8.67 -9.88
C GLY A 60 -3.61 -7.92 -10.74
N LYS A 61 -3.62 -6.58 -10.69
CA LYS A 61 -2.68 -5.75 -11.46
C LYS A 61 -1.23 -6.01 -11.13
N ILE A 62 -0.90 -6.23 -9.85
CA ILE A 62 0.48 -6.55 -9.46
C ILE A 62 0.92 -7.89 -10.07
N ASN A 63 0.05 -8.89 -10.10
CA ASN A 63 0.37 -10.18 -10.70
C ASN A 63 0.57 -10.04 -12.22
N ASP A 64 -0.34 -9.35 -12.89
CA ASP A 64 -0.25 -9.07 -14.33
C ASP A 64 1.05 -8.31 -14.66
N ASP A 65 1.40 -7.28 -13.89
CA ASP A 65 2.63 -6.49 -14.07
C ASP A 65 3.91 -7.32 -13.87
N ASN A 66 3.88 -8.37 -13.04
CA ASN A 66 5.03 -9.27 -12.87
C ASN A 66 5.16 -10.23 -14.05
N GLU A 67 4.06 -10.78 -14.55
CA GLU A 67 4.07 -11.70 -15.71
C GLU A 67 4.54 -11.03 -17.01
N HIS A 68 4.38 -9.71 -17.14
CA HIS A 68 4.81 -8.95 -18.33
C HIS A 68 6.24 -8.38 -18.22
N ASN A 69 6.88 -8.46 -17.05
CA ASN A 69 8.24 -7.97 -16.81
C ASN A 69 9.30 -9.08 -16.74
N ASP A 70 8.89 -10.35 -16.86
CA ASP A 70 9.74 -11.54 -17.01
C ASP A 70 9.86 -11.98 -18.48
#